data_AF-A0AA43D8N4-F1
#
_entry.id   AF-A0AA43D8N4-F1
#
_cell.length_a   1.000
_cell.length_b   1.000
_cell.length_c   1.000
_cell.angle_alpha   90.00
_cell.angle_beta   90.00
_cell.angle_gamma   90.00
#
_symmetry.space_group_name_H-M   'P 1'
#
loop_
_entity.id
_entity.type
_entity.pdbx_description
1 polymer ?
#
loop_
_entity_poly.entity_id
_entity_poly.type
_entity_poly.pdbx_seq_one_letter_code
_entity_poly.pdbx_strand_id
1 'polypeptide(L)'
;MTKKTEMLLRLFALARCFFLEAFIIVLLLPVGFHAQSQENKGLPFITNYRYQDYNADGINWWAAEDDNGVMYFANNAGVLVYDGQHWEAVGPEDRTETRCVVKGEDGKIYVGTYGDFGYLEANQAGELKFISLKNRLPEKYRQFAEVWECAKIGDKIFFRSNNYLFIWADNAIKVIESKEGYHIGAAIKGEYYVRIWNRGLTVLKADSFHIVPGGEQFANERIYAKIVINENFTEAYGRFGLKTLPGTKTTKSGVYVPLFIGEKVNSYISLQNMDHENSFSESDVRLLETLRNSMSVALENARLFDETNRLLKETEQRTAELGVINIVQEGLVREMNAQAIYDLVGDRISKLFDAQTVIIRTFDQHASEEHWQYTIEKGEWVYSDPRPLIWANKQLVQKKKAILINEKYIQKAKEYGGAGVSVGLPPKSALFVPMIVGDIVKGSVSLQNVEKENAFTESDVRLLTTLTNSMSVALENARLFDESNRMLDDAKQRANELSTQSGTHLTSGQA
;
A
#
# COMPACT_ATOMS: atom_id res chain seq x y z
N MET A 1 -46.70 68.35 -4.62
CA MET A 1 -46.25 67.07 -5.22
C MET A 1 -47.44 66.11 -5.19
N THR A 2 -47.77 65.52 -6.34
CA THR A 2 -48.98 64.69 -6.49
C THR A 2 -48.78 63.32 -5.85
N LYS A 3 -49.85 62.73 -5.27
CA LYS A 3 -49.86 61.38 -4.66
C LYS A 3 -49.19 60.31 -5.54
N LYS A 4 -49.19 60.51 -6.86
CA LYS A 4 -48.53 59.64 -7.84
C LYS A 4 -47.00 59.63 -7.71
N THR A 5 -46.39 60.76 -7.39
CA THR A 5 -44.93 60.90 -7.25
C THR A 5 -44.42 60.23 -5.97
N GLU A 6 -45.14 60.34 -4.85
CA GLU A 6 -44.83 59.61 -3.60
C GLU A 6 -44.96 58.10 -3.76
N MET A 7 -45.98 57.64 -4.49
CA MET A 7 -46.18 56.20 -4.73
C MET A 7 -45.05 55.62 -5.59
N LEU A 8 -44.59 56.34 -6.61
CA LEU A 8 -43.45 55.96 -7.44
C LEU A 8 -42.15 55.92 -6.63
N LEU A 9 -41.89 56.91 -5.77
CA LEU A 9 -40.71 56.90 -4.90
C LEU A 9 -40.72 55.73 -3.90
N ARG A 10 -41.88 55.36 -3.34
CA ARG A 10 -42.01 54.19 -2.46
C ARG A 10 -41.79 52.88 -3.21
N LEU A 11 -42.28 52.76 -4.45
CA LEU A 11 -42.04 51.59 -5.30
C LEU A 11 -40.56 51.45 -5.68
N PHE A 12 -39.86 52.55 -5.96
CA PHE A 12 -38.41 52.53 -6.21
C PHE A 12 -37.60 52.17 -4.96
N ALA A 13 -38.02 52.61 -3.78
CA ALA A 13 -37.37 52.26 -2.52
C ALA A 13 -37.55 50.77 -2.15
N LEU A 14 -38.76 50.23 -2.37
CA LEU A 14 -39.06 48.80 -2.20
C LEU A 14 -38.32 47.92 -3.20
N ALA A 15 -38.25 48.33 -4.47
CA ALA A 15 -37.47 47.62 -5.48
C ALA A 15 -35.96 47.63 -5.16
N ARG A 16 -35.42 48.72 -4.61
CA ARG A 16 -34.04 48.80 -4.14
C ARG A 16 -33.76 47.89 -2.95
N CYS A 17 -34.68 47.78 -1.98
CA CYS A 17 -34.53 46.87 -0.85
C CYS A 17 -34.58 45.41 -1.31
N PHE A 18 -35.51 45.06 -2.20
CA PHE A 18 -35.58 43.71 -2.78
C PHE A 18 -34.34 43.35 -3.59
N PHE A 19 -33.79 44.29 -4.38
CA PHE A 19 -32.55 44.05 -5.10
C PHE A 19 -31.35 43.90 -4.17
N LEU A 20 -31.28 44.66 -3.06
CA LEU A 20 -30.20 44.56 -2.09
C LEU A 20 -30.27 43.24 -1.30
N GLU A 21 -31.46 42.81 -0.89
CA GLU A 21 -31.68 41.54 -0.21
C GLU A 21 -31.43 40.34 -1.14
N ALA A 22 -31.87 40.41 -2.40
CA ALA A 22 -31.57 39.38 -3.40
C ALA A 22 -30.06 39.30 -3.70
N PHE A 23 -29.36 40.43 -3.72
CA PHE A 23 -27.91 40.47 -3.92
C PHE A 23 -27.13 39.92 -2.72
N ILE A 24 -27.61 40.17 -1.49
CA ILE A 24 -27.05 39.59 -0.25
C ILE A 24 -27.32 38.09 -0.17
N ILE A 25 -28.49 37.62 -0.62
CA ILE A 25 -28.81 36.17 -0.69
C ILE A 25 -27.94 35.46 -1.73
N VAL A 26 -27.62 36.11 -2.87
CA VAL A 26 -26.70 35.55 -3.88
C VAL A 26 -25.24 35.55 -3.37
N LEU A 27 -24.85 36.49 -2.52
CA LEU A 27 -23.53 36.51 -1.85
C LEU A 27 -23.42 35.51 -0.68
N LEU A 28 -24.56 35.13 -0.07
CA LEU A 28 -24.62 34.15 1.02
C LEU A 28 -24.97 32.73 0.57
N LEU A 29 -25.32 32.52 -0.71
CA LEU A 29 -25.33 31.18 -1.29
C LEU A 29 -23.87 30.69 -1.29
N PRO A 30 -23.55 29.62 -0.56
CA PRO A 30 -22.24 29.03 -0.63
C PRO A 30 -22.11 28.49 -2.06
N VAL A 31 -21.49 29.28 -2.95
CA VAL A 31 -20.89 28.73 -4.14
C VAL A 31 -19.80 27.84 -3.59
N GLY A 32 -20.15 26.57 -3.41
CA GLY A 32 -19.22 25.49 -3.22
C GLY A 32 -18.37 25.40 -4.47
N PHE A 33 -17.43 26.33 -4.62
CA PHE A 33 -16.12 25.98 -5.09
C PHE A 33 -15.60 24.97 -4.07
N HIS A 34 -16.03 23.72 -4.22
CA HIS A 34 -15.09 22.64 -4.10
C HIS A 34 -14.03 22.95 -5.15
N ALA A 35 -13.06 23.78 -4.76
CA ALA A 35 -11.69 23.47 -5.09
C ALA A 35 -11.57 22.01 -4.69
N GLN A 36 -11.71 21.11 -5.67
CA GLN A 36 -11.06 19.83 -5.57
C GLN A 36 -9.59 20.21 -5.47
N SER A 37 -9.11 20.50 -4.25
CA SER A 37 -7.78 20.07 -3.91
C SER A 37 -7.88 18.58 -4.19
N GLN A 38 -7.35 18.18 -5.33
CA GLN A 38 -6.96 16.82 -5.56
C GLN A 38 -5.96 16.59 -4.42
N GLU A 39 -6.49 16.13 -3.28
CA GLU A 39 -5.65 15.68 -2.19
C GLU A 39 -4.80 14.63 -2.87
N ASN A 40 -3.50 14.93 -2.99
CA ASN A 40 -2.46 13.94 -3.27
C ASN A 40 -2.42 12.99 -2.06
N LYS A 41 -3.54 12.32 -1.76
CA LYS A 41 -3.69 11.30 -0.75
C LYS A 41 -2.86 10.12 -1.24
N GLY A 42 -1.63 10.04 -0.75
CA GLY A 42 -0.74 8.92 -0.95
C GLY A 42 0.55 9.21 -1.72
N LEU A 43 0.75 10.43 -2.26
CA LEU A 43 2.06 10.80 -2.82
C LEU A 43 2.84 11.60 -1.77
N PRO A 44 4.03 11.15 -1.34
CA PRO A 44 4.88 12.01 -0.50
C PRO A 44 5.16 13.32 -1.25
N PHE A 45 5.08 14.45 -0.56
CA PHE A 45 5.53 15.73 -1.12
C PHE A 45 7.05 15.66 -1.31
N ILE A 46 7.49 15.38 -2.53
CA ILE A 46 8.90 15.32 -2.87
C ILE A 46 9.33 16.69 -3.39
N THR A 47 10.16 17.37 -2.62
CA THR A 47 10.85 18.59 -3.06
C THR A 47 12.30 18.25 -3.41
N ASN A 48 12.75 18.62 -4.61
CA ASN A 48 14.12 18.40 -5.04
C ASN A 48 14.93 19.70 -4.92
N TYR A 49 16.08 19.63 -4.26
CA TYR A 49 17.03 20.76 -4.13
C TYR A 49 18.29 20.47 -4.93
N ARG A 50 18.67 21.40 -5.79
CA ARG A 50 19.95 21.39 -6.51
C ARG A 50 21.00 22.09 -5.67
N TYR A 51 22.27 21.84 -5.96
CA TYR A 51 23.37 22.44 -5.20
C TYR A 51 23.44 23.96 -5.28
N GLN A 52 22.88 24.55 -6.34
CA GLN A 52 22.73 26.00 -6.45
C GLN A 52 21.69 26.57 -5.49
N ASP A 53 20.70 25.76 -5.08
CA ASP A 53 19.62 26.21 -4.21
C ASP A 53 20.13 26.42 -2.75
N TYR A 54 21.18 25.70 -2.35
CA TYR A 54 21.87 25.88 -1.06
C TYR A 54 23.30 26.44 -1.18
N ASN A 55 23.72 26.83 -2.40
CA ASN A 55 25.01 27.45 -2.70
C ASN A 55 26.26 26.73 -2.12
N ALA A 56 26.26 25.39 -2.17
CA ALA A 56 27.37 24.56 -1.69
C ALA A 56 27.78 23.51 -2.73
N ASP A 57 28.67 22.59 -2.34
CA ASP A 57 29.12 21.52 -3.22
C ASP A 57 28.00 20.50 -3.48
N GLY A 58 27.99 19.88 -4.66
CA GLY A 58 26.94 18.92 -5.04
C GLY A 58 27.02 17.57 -4.33
N ILE A 59 28.09 17.30 -3.56
CA ILE A 59 28.29 16.02 -2.88
C ILE A 59 27.95 16.16 -1.40
N ASN A 60 26.95 15.38 -0.98
CA ASN A 60 26.61 15.17 0.43
C ASN A 60 27.05 13.76 0.84
N TRP A 61 27.84 13.67 1.92
CA TRP A 61 28.47 12.44 2.41
C TRP A 61 27.64 11.69 3.44
N TRP A 62 26.84 12.41 4.22
CA TRP A 62 26.08 11.88 5.35
C TRP A 62 24.87 12.74 5.64
N ALA A 63 23.86 12.19 6.32
CA ALA A 63 22.71 12.92 6.81
C ALA A 63 22.34 12.52 8.25
N ALA A 64 21.86 13.47 9.03
CA ALA A 64 21.28 13.24 10.35
C ALA A 64 20.07 14.15 10.55
N GLU A 65 19.15 13.74 11.43
CA GLU A 65 17.96 14.50 11.81
C GLU A 65 18.01 14.76 13.33
N ASP A 66 17.73 15.99 13.76
CA ASP A 66 17.57 16.30 15.18
C ASP A 66 16.20 15.89 15.73
N ASP A 67 15.89 16.25 16.97
CA ASP A 67 14.58 15.96 17.57
C ASP A 67 13.46 16.91 17.10
N ASN A 68 13.80 17.98 16.39
CA ASN A 68 12.87 18.97 15.87
C ASN A 68 12.60 18.79 14.36
N GLY A 69 13.18 17.75 13.74
CA GLY A 69 13.07 17.49 12.30
C GLY A 69 14.00 18.34 11.42
N VAL A 70 14.98 19.01 12.01
CA VAL A 70 16.02 19.73 11.28
C VAL A 70 17.00 18.73 10.69
N MET A 71 17.27 18.87 9.40
CA MET A 71 18.16 17.96 8.67
C MET A 71 19.56 18.55 8.58
N TYR A 72 20.56 17.72 8.83
CA TYR A 72 21.98 18.04 8.79
C TYR A 72 22.66 17.18 7.75
N PHE A 73 23.40 17.78 6.83
CA PHE A 73 24.10 17.07 5.77
C PHE A 73 25.60 17.37 5.80
N ALA A 74 26.42 16.32 5.89
CA ALA A 74 27.87 16.47 5.74
C ALA A 74 28.20 16.79 4.28
N ASN A 75 28.86 17.91 4.00
CA ASN A 75 29.14 18.41 2.66
C ASN A 75 30.61 18.86 2.55
N ASN A 76 31.13 18.99 1.33
CA ASN A 76 32.47 19.55 1.12
C ASN A 76 32.58 21.05 1.51
N ALA A 77 31.46 21.73 1.74
CA ALA A 77 31.41 23.11 2.22
C ALA A 77 31.14 23.27 3.73
N GLY A 78 31.07 22.17 4.48
CA GLY A 78 30.69 22.17 5.91
C GLY A 78 29.48 21.27 6.18
N VAL A 79 28.76 21.55 7.26
CA VAL A 79 27.46 20.94 7.55
C VAL A 79 26.37 21.82 6.97
N LEU A 80 25.58 21.31 6.03
CA LEU A 80 24.36 21.98 5.59
C LEU A 80 23.24 21.69 6.57
N VAL A 81 22.56 22.73 7.03
CA VAL A 81 21.42 22.67 7.95
C VAL A 81 20.18 23.10 7.18
N TYR A 82 19.13 22.29 7.28
CA TYR A 82 17.85 22.54 6.61
C TYR A 82 16.70 22.45 7.61
N ASP A 83 16.02 23.57 7.84
CA ASP A 83 14.92 23.72 8.82
C ASP A 83 13.52 23.42 8.22
N GLY A 84 13.46 23.00 6.96
CA GLY A 84 12.22 22.83 6.21
C GLY A 84 11.88 23.98 5.26
N GLN A 85 12.62 25.10 5.31
CA GLN A 85 12.44 26.26 4.44
C GLN A 85 13.76 26.88 3.96
N HIS A 86 14.76 26.96 4.83
CA HIS A 86 16.03 27.64 4.60
C HIS A 86 17.20 26.67 4.71
N TRP A 87 18.25 26.99 3.95
CA TRP A 87 19.53 26.29 4.00
C TRP A 87 20.59 27.20 4.59
N GLU A 88 21.37 26.66 5.52
CA GLU A 88 22.54 27.32 6.12
C GLU A 88 23.75 26.37 6.08
N ALA A 89 24.95 26.89 5.91
CA ALA A 89 26.19 26.11 6.00
C ALA A 89 26.95 26.48 7.28
N VAL A 90 27.32 25.49 8.08
CA VAL A 90 28.03 25.65 9.36
C VAL A 90 29.29 24.80 9.37
N GLY A 91 30.43 25.36 9.79
CA GLY A 91 31.70 24.62 9.86
C GLY A 91 32.77 25.32 10.70
N PRO A 92 33.90 24.64 10.99
CA PRO A 92 35.03 25.23 11.72
C PRO A 92 35.64 26.44 10.99
N GLU A 93 35.73 26.36 9.67
CA GLU A 93 36.17 27.45 8.78
C GLU A 93 35.25 27.49 7.55
N ASP A 94 35.31 28.60 6.80
CA ASP A 94 34.60 28.70 5.52
C ASP A 94 35.03 27.54 4.60
N ARG A 95 34.08 26.65 4.29
CA ARG A 95 34.24 25.52 3.37
C ARG A 95 35.21 24.41 3.81
N THR A 96 35.23 24.07 5.09
CA THR A 96 35.92 22.83 5.53
C THR A 96 35.14 21.59 5.10
N GLU A 97 35.83 20.63 4.48
CA GLU A 97 35.23 19.35 4.11
C GLU A 97 34.73 18.57 5.34
N THR A 98 33.44 18.25 5.33
CA THR A 98 32.78 17.48 6.37
C THR A 98 32.34 16.13 5.82
N ARG A 99 32.63 15.05 6.55
CA ARG A 99 32.44 13.67 6.07
C ARG A 99 31.35 12.91 6.81
N CYS A 100 31.12 13.23 8.08
CA CYS A 100 30.11 12.55 8.88
C CYS A 100 29.42 13.50 9.86
N VAL A 101 28.15 13.20 10.12
CA VAL A 101 27.35 13.84 11.17
C VAL A 101 26.54 12.78 11.92
N VAL A 102 26.38 12.90 13.23
CA VAL A 102 25.54 11.98 14.01
C VAL A 102 24.90 12.70 15.19
N LYS A 103 23.62 12.39 15.47
CA LYS A 103 22.94 12.87 16.67
C LYS A 103 23.34 12.05 17.90
N GLY A 104 23.82 12.71 18.95
CA GLY A 104 24.07 12.12 20.27
C GLY A 104 22.80 11.94 21.10
N GLU A 105 22.86 11.19 22.22
CA GLU A 105 21.72 11.14 23.17
C GLU A 105 21.49 12.46 23.91
N ASP A 106 22.50 13.33 23.93
CA ASP A 106 22.40 14.69 24.46
C ASP A 106 21.70 15.68 23.49
N GLY A 107 21.21 15.19 22.35
CA GLY A 107 20.57 15.99 21.30
C GLY A 107 21.56 16.78 20.43
N LYS A 108 22.87 16.73 20.70
CA LYS A 108 23.87 17.46 19.90
C LYS A 108 24.16 16.74 18.59
N ILE A 109 24.47 17.52 17.56
CA ILE A 109 24.97 16.99 16.28
C ILE A 109 26.48 16.97 16.33
N TYR A 110 27.06 15.79 16.40
CA TYR A 110 28.49 15.56 16.34
C TYR A 110 28.97 15.47 14.90
N VAL A 111 30.14 16.04 14.62
CA VAL A 111 30.62 16.31 13.26
C VAL A 111 32.09 15.90 13.12
N GLY A 112 32.42 15.19 12.04
CA GLY A 112 33.78 14.85 11.65
C GLY A 112 34.20 15.54 10.35
N THR A 113 35.35 16.23 10.37
CA THR A 113 35.85 17.02 9.25
C THR A 113 37.27 16.63 8.86
N TYR A 114 37.85 17.33 7.88
CA TYR A 114 39.28 17.24 7.60
C TYR A 114 40.11 17.86 8.76
N GLY A 115 40.84 17.03 9.48
CA GLY A 115 41.78 17.46 10.52
C GLY A 115 41.14 17.98 11.81
N ASP A 116 39.82 17.85 11.98
CA ASP A 116 39.09 18.24 13.18
C ASP A 116 37.85 17.34 13.39
N PHE A 117 37.28 17.40 14.59
CA PHE A 117 35.97 16.85 14.92
C PHE A 117 35.41 17.54 16.16
N GLY A 118 34.09 17.53 16.30
CA GLY A 118 33.42 18.31 17.32
C GLY A 118 31.92 18.09 17.32
N TYR A 119 31.20 19.11 17.76
CA TYR A 119 29.73 19.15 17.69
C TYR A 119 29.24 20.54 17.35
N LEU A 120 28.01 20.62 16.87
CA LEU A 120 27.31 21.87 16.66
C LEU A 120 26.58 22.28 17.95
N GLU A 121 26.69 23.56 18.30
CA GLU A 121 25.99 24.15 19.43
C GLU A 121 25.53 25.55 19.06
N ALA A 122 24.29 25.89 19.43
CA ALA A 122 23.75 27.23 19.21
C ALA A 122 24.36 28.21 20.21
N ASN A 123 24.79 29.37 19.73
CA ASN A 123 25.19 30.47 20.61
C ASN A 123 23.98 31.14 21.26
N GLN A 124 24.20 32.16 22.09
CA GLN A 124 23.11 32.88 22.79
C GLN A 124 22.11 33.57 21.83
N ALA A 125 22.49 33.82 20.59
CA ALA A 125 21.63 34.39 19.55
C ALA A 125 20.90 33.31 18.73
N GLY A 126 21.12 32.02 19.01
CA GLY A 126 20.52 30.90 18.27
C GLY A 126 21.29 30.46 17.03
N GLU A 127 22.41 31.10 16.71
CA GLU A 127 23.24 30.75 15.55
C GLU A 127 24.10 29.52 15.87
N LEU A 128 24.04 28.51 15.01
CA LEU A 128 24.82 27.28 15.17
C LEU A 128 26.31 27.53 14.90
N LYS A 129 27.16 27.07 15.82
CA LYS A 129 28.61 27.10 15.69
C LYS A 129 29.21 25.72 15.89
N PHE A 130 30.29 25.45 15.17
CA PHE A 130 31.10 24.26 15.37
C PHE A 130 32.03 24.44 16.58
N ILE A 131 31.94 23.52 17.54
CA ILE A 131 32.78 23.48 18.72
C ILE A 131 33.80 22.34 18.56
N SER A 132 35.05 22.71 18.27
CA SER A 132 36.15 21.75 18.10
C SER A 132 36.49 21.03 19.41
N LEU A 133 36.61 19.71 19.33
CA LEU A 133 37.11 18.85 20.40
C LEU A 133 38.62 18.57 20.27
N LYS A 134 39.28 19.01 19.20
CA LYS A 134 40.71 18.76 18.93
C LYS A 134 41.64 19.19 20.06
N ASN A 135 41.33 20.30 20.73
CA ASN A 135 42.13 20.79 21.86
C ASN A 135 42.03 19.91 23.12
N ARG A 136 41.03 19.03 23.20
CA ARG A 136 40.89 18.02 24.27
C ARG A 136 41.78 16.80 24.04
N LEU A 137 42.37 16.65 22.85
CA LEU A 137 43.34 15.58 22.57
C LEU A 137 44.73 15.92 23.14
N PRO A 138 45.49 14.91 23.59
CA PRO A 138 46.93 15.02 23.77
C PRO A 138 47.62 15.50 22.48
N GLU A 139 48.66 16.32 22.60
CA GLU A 139 49.34 16.98 21.47
C GLU A 139 49.77 16.00 20.36
N LYS A 140 50.27 14.82 20.72
CA LYS A 140 50.66 13.76 19.78
C LYS A 140 49.54 13.26 18.86
N TYR A 141 48.28 13.46 19.23
CA TYR A 141 47.12 12.98 18.48
C TYR A 141 46.35 14.11 17.78
N ARG A 142 46.85 15.35 17.83
CA ARG A 142 46.18 16.51 17.20
C ARG A 142 46.40 16.60 15.69
N GLN A 143 47.30 15.80 15.13
CA GLN A 143 47.53 15.73 13.69
C GLN A 143 46.97 14.43 13.13
N PHE A 144 45.89 14.55 12.37
CA PHE A 144 45.24 13.48 11.61
C PHE A 144 44.57 14.11 10.39
N ALA A 145 44.23 13.28 9.39
CA ALA A 145 43.57 13.71 8.17
C ALA A 145 42.05 13.70 8.36
N GLU A 146 41.28 13.05 7.49
CA GLU A 146 39.84 13.02 7.57
C GLU A 146 39.33 12.17 8.76
N VAL A 147 38.26 12.65 9.38
CA VAL A 147 37.36 11.83 10.19
C VAL A 147 36.25 11.34 9.30
N TRP A 148 36.34 10.08 8.88
CA TRP A 148 35.47 9.51 7.85
C TRP A 148 34.11 9.05 8.35
N GLU A 149 34.00 8.70 9.62
CA GLU A 149 32.79 8.10 10.18
C GLU A 149 32.58 8.57 11.63
N CYS A 150 31.31 8.86 11.92
CA CYS A 150 30.81 9.30 13.20
C CYS A 150 29.72 8.29 13.61
N ALA A 151 29.85 7.67 14.78
CA ALA A 151 28.87 6.69 15.26
C ALA A 151 28.49 6.95 16.71
N LYS A 152 27.24 6.61 17.04
CA LYS A 152 26.71 6.66 18.40
C LYS A 152 26.50 5.24 18.95
N ILE A 153 26.96 4.99 20.18
CA ILE A 153 26.62 3.80 20.97
C ILE A 153 26.33 4.23 22.40
N GLY A 154 25.03 4.23 22.77
CA GLY A 154 24.58 4.87 24.01
C GLY A 154 25.05 6.33 24.03
N ASP A 155 25.61 6.78 25.15
CA ASP A 155 26.10 8.15 25.33
C ASP A 155 27.48 8.40 24.71
N LYS A 156 28.08 7.40 24.05
CA LYS A 156 29.43 7.51 23.47
C LYS A 156 29.36 7.86 21.99
N ILE A 157 30.24 8.77 21.59
CA ILE A 157 30.44 9.14 20.19
C ILE A 157 31.81 8.66 19.72
N PHE A 158 31.82 8.00 18.57
CA PHE A 158 32.99 7.43 17.94
C PHE A 158 33.32 8.26 16.70
N PHE A 159 34.56 8.71 16.57
CA PHE A 159 35.10 9.40 15.41
C PHE A 159 36.26 8.59 14.84
N ARG A 160 36.09 8.08 13.63
CA ARG A 160 37.08 7.21 12.99
C ARG A 160 37.87 7.97 11.92
N SER A 161 39.18 8.06 12.13
CA SER A 161 40.14 8.44 11.10
C SER A 161 40.86 7.19 10.56
N ASN A 162 41.86 7.38 9.68
CA ASN A 162 42.61 6.28 9.08
C ASN A 162 43.43 5.49 10.11
N ASN A 163 43.95 6.12 11.15
CA ASN A 163 44.83 5.45 12.14
C ASN A 163 44.33 5.58 13.57
N TYR A 164 43.31 6.39 13.81
CA TYR A 164 42.79 6.67 15.15
C TYR A 164 41.29 6.44 15.21
N LEU A 165 40.86 5.82 16.30
CA LEU A 165 39.47 5.85 16.74
C LEU A 165 39.40 6.70 18.00
N PHE A 166 38.74 7.85 17.90
CA PHE A 166 38.50 8.75 19.03
C PHE A 166 37.13 8.44 19.61
N ILE A 167 37.05 8.21 20.92
CA ILE A 167 35.81 7.90 21.63
C ILE A 167 35.56 9.02 22.62
N TRP A 168 34.54 9.82 22.35
CA TRP A 168 34.06 10.89 23.22
C TRP A 168 33.02 10.33 24.19
N ALA A 169 33.31 10.46 25.49
CA ALA A 169 32.43 10.08 26.59
C ALA A 169 32.83 10.87 27.84
N ASP A 170 31.87 11.24 28.70
CA ASP A 170 32.13 11.87 30.00
C ASP A 170 33.06 13.10 29.93
N ASN A 171 32.89 13.93 28.90
CA ASN A 171 33.74 15.09 28.59
C ASN A 171 35.23 14.79 28.37
N ALA A 172 35.59 13.55 28.07
CA ALA A 172 36.94 13.10 27.79
C ALA A 172 37.02 12.36 26.44
N ILE A 173 38.22 12.35 25.85
CA ILE A 173 38.49 11.59 24.63
C ILE A 173 39.44 10.44 24.95
N LYS A 174 38.99 9.22 24.65
CA LYS A 174 39.85 8.05 24.56
C LYS A 174 40.31 7.86 23.12
N VAL A 175 41.58 7.51 22.95
CA VAL A 175 42.18 7.28 21.62
C VAL A 175 42.62 5.82 21.50
N ILE A 176 42.17 5.12 20.45
CA ILE A 176 42.66 3.79 20.08
C ILE A 176 43.38 3.88 18.74
N GLU A 177 44.70 3.76 18.79
CA GLU A 177 45.59 3.81 17.63
C GLU A 177 45.72 2.44 16.95
N SER A 178 45.73 2.44 15.62
CA SER A 178 46.01 1.27 14.79
C SER A 178 47.18 1.56 13.84
N LYS A 179 48.21 0.72 13.92
CA LYS A 179 49.40 0.82 13.06
C LYS A 179 49.11 0.34 11.65
N GLU A 180 48.22 -0.64 11.54
CA GLU A 180 47.77 -1.21 10.29
C GLU A 180 46.75 -0.30 9.59
N GLY A 181 46.00 0.48 10.37
CA GLY A 181 44.99 1.42 9.89
C GLY A 181 43.59 0.82 9.78
N TYR A 182 42.60 1.69 9.91
CA TYR A 182 41.17 1.42 9.80
C TYR A 182 40.66 1.72 8.40
N HIS A 183 39.68 0.95 7.93
CA HIS A 183 39.03 1.17 6.64
C HIS A 183 37.57 1.58 6.77
N ILE A 184 36.68 0.67 7.16
CA ILE A 184 35.25 0.96 7.37
C ILE A 184 34.85 0.56 8.79
N GLY A 185 34.03 1.40 9.42
CA GLY A 185 33.48 1.21 10.76
C GLY A 185 31.97 1.41 10.76
N ALA A 186 31.29 0.78 11.73
CA ALA A 186 29.87 0.96 11.97
C ALA A 186 29.48 0.56 13.39
N ALA A 187 28.56 1.31 14.00
CA ALA A 187 27.83 0.87 15.19
C ALA A 187 26.67 -0.04 14.81
N ILE A 188 26.67 -1.28 15.28
CA ILE A 188 25.64 -2.29 14.99
C ILE A 188 25.22 -2.94 16.30
N LYS A 189 23.92 -2.84 16.63
CA LYS A 189 23.32 -3.47 17.83
C LYS A 189 24.09 -3.16 19.14
N GLY A 190 24.58 -1.93 19.28
CA GLY A 190 25.29 -1.47 20.46
C GLY A 190 26.77 -1.88 20.54
N GLU A 191 27.33 -2.49 19.49
CA GLU A 191 28.76 -2.79 19.38
C GLU A 191 29.38 -2.01 18.22
N TYR A 192 30.66 -1.64 18.35
CA TYR A 192 31.40 -0.95 17.29
C TYR A 192 32.21 -1.97 16.49
N TYR A 193 31.89 -2.11 15.21
CA TYR A 193 32.62 -2.94 14.27
C TYR A 193 33.55 -2.07 13.44
N VAL A 194 34.75 -2.57 13.16
CA VAL A 194 35.69 -1.90 12.25
C VAL A 194 36.58 -2.91 11.55
N ARG A 195 36.89 -2.64 10.29
CA ARG A 195 37.89 -3.38 9.54
C ARG A 195 39.27 -2.79 9.78
N ILE A 196 40.22 -3.64 10.22
CA ILE A 196 41.62 -3.30 10.39
C ILE A 196 42.44 -4.00 9.30
N TRP A 197 43.28 -3.26 8.57
CA TRP A 197 44.16 -3.85 7.54
C TRP A 197 45.05 -4.95 8.13
N ASN A 198 45.37 -5.97 7.33
CA ASN A 198 46.18 -7.14 7.71
C ASN A 198 45.62 -7.98 8.88
N ARG A 199 44.44 -7.63 9.40
CA ARG A 199 43.79 -8.33 10.51
C ARG A 199 42.41 -8.85 10.15
N GLY A 200 41.55 -8.02 9.57
CA GLY A 200 40.20 -8.41 9.15
C GLY A 200 39.09 -7.54 9.73
N LEU A 201 37.86 -8.04 9.64
CA LEU A 201 36.70 -7.43 10.30
C LEU A 201 36.73 -7.75 11.79
N THR A 202 36.63 -6.72 12.62
CA THR A 202 36.75 -6.84 14.07
C THR A 202 35.61 -6.13 14.78
N VAL A 203 35.38 -6.51 16.03
CA VAL A 203 34.46 -5.86 16.96
C VAL A 203 35.23 -5.34 18.17
N LEU A 204 34.93 -4.12 18.59
CA LEU A 204 35.52 -3.52 19.79
C LEU A 204 34.83 -4.09 21.03
N LYS A 205 35.60 -4.76 21.89
CA LYS A 205 35.12 -5.25 23.19
C LYS A 205 35.99 -4.68 24.30
N ALA A 206 35.34 -4.01 25.24
CA ALA A 206 35.98 -3.12 26.21
C ALA A 206 36.87 -2.10 25.48
N ASP A 207 38.16 -2.42 25.34
CA ASP A 207 39.19 -1.54 24.78
C ASP A 207 40.07 -2.20 23.71
N SER A 208 39.66 -3.37 23.22
CA SER A 208 40.45 -4.11 22.24
C SER A 208 39.58 -4.71 21.16
N PHE A 209 40.09 -4.67 19.95
CA PHE A 209 39.45 -5.27 18.79
C PHE A 209 39.64 -6.78 18.80
N HIS A 210 38.55 -7.50 18.59
CA HIS A 210 38.51 -8.95 18.47
C HIS A 210 38.00 -9.30 17.07
N ILE A 211 38.62 -10.28 16.42
CA ILE A 211 38.15 -10.73 15.12
C ILE A 211 36.77 -11.36 15.25
N VAL A 212 35.86 -11.00 14.34
CA VAL A 212 34.55 -11.68 14.27
C VAL A 212 34.73 -13.04 13.61
N PRO A 213 33.88 -14.04 13.88
CA PRO A 213 33.97 -15.34 13.19
C PRO A 213 33.98 -15.19 11.66
N GLY A 214 35.06 -15.65 11.01
CA GLY A 214 35.27 -15.50 9.56
C GLY A 214 35.68 -14.10 9.12
N GLY A 215 36.01 -13.20 10.04
CA GLY A 215 36.43 -11.83 9.77
C GLY A 215 37.80 -11.72 9.11
N GLU A 216 38.64 -12.75 9.22
CA GLU A 216 40.00 -12.85 8.69
C GLU A 216 40.04 -12.66 7.17
N GLN A 217 39.00 -13.11 6.47
CA GLN A 217 38.90 -12.99 5.01
C GLN A 217 38.93 -11.53 4.54
N PHE A 218 38.58 -10.57 5.41
CA PHE A 218 38.56 -9.14 5.10
C PHE A 218 39.87 -8.42 5.43
N ALA A 219 40.94 -9.15 5.79
CA ALA A 219 42.22 -8.54 6.20
C ALA A 219 42.85 -7.68 5.10
N ASN A 220 42.79 -8.18 3.86
CA ASN A 220 43.38 -7.55 2.69
C ASN A 220 42.33 -7.02 1.70
N GLU A 221 41.05 -7.27 1.98
CA GLU A 221 39.95 -6.84 1.14
C GLU A 221 39.36 -5.55 1.70
N ARG A 222 39.02 -4.61 0.82
CA ARG A 222 38.23 -3.44 1.22
C ARG A 222 36.78 -3.90 1.37
N ILE A 223 36.20 -3.67 2.55
CA ILE A 223 34.76 -3.88 2.74
C ILE A 223 34.06 -2.66 2.19
N TYR A 224 33.75 -2.73 0.91
CA TYR A 224 32.77 -1.85 0.31
C TYR A 224 31.51 -2.65 0.07
N ALA A 225 30.37 -1.96 0.01
CA ALA A 225 29.25 -2.49 -0.74
C ALA A 225 29.54 -2.38 -2.24
N LYS A 226 30.67 -2.87 -2.75
CA LYS A 226 31.02 -2.99 -4.17
C LYS A 226 32.20 -3.93 -4.35
N ILE A 227 32.28 -4.57 -5.51
CA ILE A 227 33.40 -5.44 -5.88
C ILE A 227 34.06 -4.83 -7.11
N VAL A 228 35.36 -4.57 -7.06
CA VAL A 228 36.15 -4.09 -8.19
C VAL A 228 37.24 -5.11 -8.46
N ILE A 229 37.26 -5.64 -9.68
CA ILE A 229 38.25 -6.60 -10.13
C ILE A 229 38.90 -6.02 -11.38
N ASN A 230 40.11 -5.49 -11.26
CA ASN A 230 40.82 -4.89 -12.39
C ASN A 230 41.79 -5.84 -13.09
N GLU A 231 42.29 -6.85 -12.37
CA GLU A 231 43.29 -7.79 -12.86
C GLU A 231 42.94 -9.22 -12.42
N ASN A 232 43.50 -10.22 -13.10
CA ASN A 232 43.37 -11.64 -12.74
C ASN A 232 41.92 -12.09 -12.51
N PHE A 233 41.02 -11.61 -13.38
CA PHE A 233 39.57 -11.71 -13.14
C PHE A 233 39.10 -13.13 -12.84
N THR A 234 39.55 -14.14 -13.58
CA THR A 234 39.14 -15.53 -13.37
C THR A 234 39.44 -16.04 -11.96
N GLU A 235 40.60 -15.67 -11.40
CA GLU A 235 40.97 -16.07 -10.04
C GLU A 235 40.12 -15.32 -9.01
N ALA A 236 40.03 -13.99 -9.13
CA ALA A 236 39.26 -13.15 -8.23
C ALA A 236 37.77 -13.53 -8.22
N TYR A 237 37.18 -13.75 -9.40
CA TYR A 237 35.79 -14.18 -9.57
C TYR A 237 35.55 -15.58 -8.99
N GLY A 238 36.53 -16.49 -9.13
CA GLY A 238 36.52 -17.82 -8.55
C GLY A 238 36.53 -17.85 -7.02
N ARG A 239 37.13 -16.85 -6.35
CA ARG A 239 37.10 -16.71 -4.88
C ARG A 239 35.67 -16.56 -4.34
N PHE A 240 34.75 -16.06 -5.15
CA PHE A 240 33.32 -15.97 -4.83
C PHE A 240 32.52 -17.23 -5.22
N GLY A 241 33.19 -18.30 -5.66
CA GLY A 241 32.55 -19.51 -6.17
C GLY A 241 31.89 -19.32 -7.55
N LEU A 242 32.16 -18.20 -8.23
CA LEU A 242 31.58 -17.88 -9.52
C LEU A 242 32.47 -18.39 -10.66
N LYS A 243 31.84 -18.78 -11.76
CA LYS A 243 32.51 -19.27 -12.96
C LYS A 243 32.00 -18.52 -14.19
N THR A 244 32.88 -18.31 -15.15
CA THR A 244 32.50 -17.83 -16.48
C THR A 244 31.50 -18.82 -17.09
N LEU A 245 30.41 -18.32 -17.64
CA LEU A 245 29.41 -19.15 -18.29
C LEU A 245 30.03 -19.84 -19.53
N PRO A 246 29.84 -21.16 -19.70
CA PRO A 246 30.33 -21.85 -20.89
C PRO A 246 29.85 -21.18 -22.18
N GLY A 247 30.75 -20.97 -23.14
CA GLY A 247 30.44 -20.32 -24.41
C GLY A 247 30.49 -18.78 -24.40
N THR A 248 30.82 -18.16 -23.27
CA THR A 248 31.00 -16.69 -23.17
C THR A 248 32.47 -16.29 -23.12
N LYS A 249 32.77 -15.05 -23.51
CA LYS A 249 34.11 -14.46 -23.29
C LYS A 249 34.33 -14.20 -21.80
N THR A 250 35.56 -14.41 -21.36
CA THR A 250 35.93 -14.12 -19.96
C THR A 250 36.18 -12.63 -19.79
N THR A 251 35.54 -12.05 -18.78
CA THR A 251 35.76 -10.68 -18.34
C THR A 251 37.21 -10.46 -17.94
N LYS A 252 37.78 -9.31 -18.31
CA LYS A 252 39.15 -8.91 -17.96
C LYS A 252 39.18 -7.96 -16.78
N SER A 253 38.20 -7.07 -16.70
CA SER A 253 37.96 -6.25 -15.51
C SER A 253 36.47 -6.02 -15.31
N GLY A 254 36.03 -5.78 -14.07
CA GLY A 254 34.63 -5.54 -13.76
C GLY A 254 34.41 -4.81 -12.44
N VAL A 255 33.32 -4.03 -12.39
CA VAL A 255 32.81 -3.36 -11.20
C VAL A 255 31.38 -3.81 -10.96
N TYR A 256 31.11 -4.21 -9.73
CA TYR A 256 29.80 -4.66 -9.28
C TYR A 256 29.36 -3.80 -8.10
N VAL A 257 28.26 -3.07 -8.27
CA VAL A 257 27.74 -2.18 -7.22
C VAL A 257 26.30 -2.60 -6.88
N PRO A 258 26.00 -3.04 -5.65
CA PRO A 258 24.66 -3.41 -5.21
C PRO A 258 23.72 -2.22 -5.31
N LEU A 259 22.50 -2.47 -5.77
CA LEU A 259 21.38 -1.55 -5.72
C LEU A 259 20.64 -1.76 -4.40
N PHE A 260 20.52 -0.69 -3.63
CA PHE A 260 19.85 -0.71 -2.33
C PHE A 260 18.42 -0.24 -2.50
N ILE A 261 17.47 -1.00 -1.98
CA ILE A 261 16.09 -0.56 -1.81
C ILE A 261 15.79 -0.60 -0.32
N GLY A 262 15.78 0.58 0.32
CA GLY A 262 15.85 0.69 1.77
C GLY A 262 17.10 -0.02 2.31
N GLU A 263 16.93 -0.92 3.27
CA GLU A 263 18.00 -1.73 3.87
C GLU A 263 18.29 -3.04 3.11
N LYS A 264 17.52 -3.36 2.05
CA LYS A 264 17.64 -4.63 1.32
C LYS A 264 18.51 -4.47 0.06
N VAL A 265 19.37 -5.46 -0.16
CA VAL A 265 20.16 -5.61 -1.39
C VAL A 265 19.62 -6.80 -2.17
N ASN A 266 18.81 -6.53 -3.20
CA ASN A 266 18.24 -7.58 -4.05
C ASN A 266 18.78 -7.55 -5.48
N SER A 267 19.54 -6.51 -5.84
CA SER A 267 20.03 -6.26 -7.19
C SER A 267 21.42 -5.65 -7.16
N TYR A 268 22.11 -5.63 -8.29
CA TYR A 268 23.39 -4.94 -8.47
C TYR A 268 23.53 -4.45 -9.91
N ILE A 269 24.33 -3.41 -10.09
CA ILE A 269 24.83 -2.97 -11.39
C ILE A 269 26.14 -3.68 -11.65
N SER A 270 26.28 -4.23 -12.85
CA SER A 270 27.50 -4.87 -13.33
C SER A 270 28.03 -4.09 -14.53
N LEU A 271 29.22 -3.52 -14.39
CA LEU A 271 29.96 -2.90 -15.48
C LEU A 271 31.22 -3.73 -15.75
N GLN A 272 31.40 -4.22 -16.97
CA GLN A 272 32.46 -5.18 -17.29
C GLN A 272 33.17 -4.81 -18.59
N ASN A 273 34.48 -5.02 -18.63
CA ASN A 273 35.30 -4.91 -19.83
C ASN A 273 35.89 -6.29 -20.18
N MET A 274 35.65 -6.75 -21.40
CA MET A 274 36.11 -8.05 -21.90
C MET A 274 37.50 -7.97 -22.55
N ASP A 275 37.97 -6.78 -22.89
CA ASP A 275 39.13 -6.57 -23.74
C ASP A 275 40.35 -6.09 -22.94
N HIS A 276 40.12 -5.35 -21.85
CA HIS A 276 41.20 -4.72 -21.07
C HIS A 276 41.12 -5.00 -19.57
N GLU A 277 42.28 -5.28 -18.97
CA GLU A 277 42.51 -5.20 -17.54
C GLU A 277 42.68 -3.72 -17.12
N ASN A 278 42.53 -3.41 -15.84
CA ASN A 278 42.66 -2.05 -15.29
C ASN A 278 41.74 -1.00 -15.94
N SER A 279 40.56 -1.39 -16.40
CA SER A 279 39.64 -0.47 -17.09
C SER A 279 38.89 0.48 -16.15
N PHE A 280 38.87 0.21 -14.85
CA PHE A 280 38.04 0.97 -13.89
C PHE A 280 38.90 1.66 -12.85
N SER A 281 38.98 2.98 -12.95
CA SER A 281 39.62 3.84 -11.97
C SER A 281 38.71 4.08 -10.75
N GLU A 282 39.29 4.58 -9.66
CA GLU A 282 38.53 5.02 -8.48
C GLU A 282 37.49 6.12 -8.83
N SER A 283 37.76 6.98 -9.81
CA SER A 283 36.79 7.97 -10.30
C SER A 283 35.60 7.33 -11.02
N ASP A 284 35.83 6.30 -11.84
CA ASP A 284 34.76 5.60 -12.55
C ASP A 284 33.83 4.90 -11.56
N VAL A 285 34.41 4.27 -10.55
CA VAL A 285 33.67 3.60 -9.49
C VAL A 285 32.84 4.61 -8.69
N ARG A 286 33.40 5.78 -8.34
CA ARG A 286 32.64 6.85 -7.65
C ARG A 286 31.48 7.37 -8.50
N LEU A 287 31.71 7.60 -9.79
CA LEU A 287 30.64 8.01 -10.71
C LEU A 287 29.51 6.98 -10.74
N LEU A 288 29.88 5.69 -10.85
CA LEU A 288 28.92 4.60 -10.86
C LEU A 288 28.12 4.52 -9.54
N GLU A 289 28.75 4.77 -8.39
CA GLU A 289 28.07 4.85 -7.09
C GLU A 289 27.07 6.01 -7.03
N THR A 290 27.44 7.19 -7.54
CA THR A 290 26.53 8.34 -7.62
C THR A 290 25.33 8.02 -8.50
N LEU A 291 25.57 7.46 -9.69
CA LEU A 291 24.50 7.05 -10.61
C LEU A 291 23.62 5.97 -9.99
N ARG A 292 24.22 4.99 -9.30
CA ARG A 292 23.51 3.95 -8.55
C ARG A 292 22.57 4.55 -7.51
N ASN A 293 23.02 5.53 -6.72
CA ASN A 293 22.18 6.14 -5.69
C ASN A 293 20.92 6.78 -6.31
N SER A 294 21.09 7.56 -7.39
CA SER A 294 19.96 8.16 -8.10
C SER A 294 19.03 7.11 -8.72
N MET A 295 19.59 6.05 -9.32
CA MET A 295 18.79 4.95 -9.89
C MET A 295 18.03 4.17 -8.83
N SER A 296 18.63 3.95 -7.65
CA SER A 296 18.00 3.21 -6.55
C SER A 296 16.73 3.93 -6.07
N VAL A 297 16.80 5.26 -5.93
CA VAL A 297 15.64 6.10 -5.59
C VAL A 297 14.59 6.07 -6.71
N ALA A 298 15.01 6.24 -7.97
CA ALA A 298 14.09 6.26 -9.11
C ALA A 298 13.33 4.93 -9.28
N LEU A 299 14.02 3.80 -9.12
CA LEU A 299 13.41 2.47 -9.19
C LEU A 299 12.44 2.22 -8.04
N GLU A 300 12.77 2.66 -6.82
CA GLU A 300 11.82 2.53 -5.71
C GLU A 300 10.59 3.40 -5.90
N ASN A 301 10.76 4.62 -6.43
CA ASN A 301 9.63 5.50 -6.78
C ASN A 301 8.74 4.88 -7.87
N ALA A 302 9.32 4.30 -8.91
CA ALA A 302 8.56 3.61 -9.95
C ALA A 302 7.77 2.43 -9.37
N ARG A 303 8.41 1.63 -8.51
CA ARG A 303 7.77 0.50 -7.83
C ARG A 303 6.62 0.94 -6.92
N LEU A 304 6.82 1.98 -6.13
CA LEU A 304 5.79 2.55 -5.26
C LEU A 304 4.61 3.11 -6.06
N PHE A 305 4.89 3.77 -7.19
CA PHE A 305 3.86 4.27 -8.09
C PHE A 305 3.03 3.15 -8.71
N ASP A 306 3.68 2.10 -9.22
CA ASP A 306 3.00 0.93 -9.79
C ASP A 306 2.13 0.22 -8.75
N GLU A 307 2.64 0.05 -7.53
CA GLU A 307 1.89 -0.56 -6.43
C GLU A 307 0.69 0.29 -6.00
N THR A 308 0.86 1.61 -5.96
CA THR A 308 -0.24 2.55 -5.65
C THR A 308 -1.34 2.46 -6.71
N ASN A 309 -0.98 2.45 -7.99
CA ASN A 309 -1.95 2.31 -9.08
C ASN A 309 -2.69 0.96 -9.03
N ARG A 310 -1.98 -0.13 -8.68
CA ARG A 310 -2.59 -1.45 -8.49
C ARG A 310 -3.63 -1.42 -7.36
N LEU A 311 -3.27 -0.89 -6.20
CA LEU A 311 -4.15 -0.79 -5.04
C LEU A 311 -5.35 0.14 -5.29
N LEU A 312 -5.14 1.25 -6.01
CA LEU A 312 -6.22 2.15 -6.40
C LEU A 312 -7.26 1.42 -7.26
N LYS A 313 -6.81 0.69 -8.28
CA LYS A 313 -7.70 -0.08 -9.15
C LYS A 313 -8.49 -1.15 -8.39
N GLU A 314 -7.85 -1.85 -7.45
CA GLU A 314 -8.54 -2.81 -6.57
C GLU A 314 -9.59 -2.12 -5.68
N THR A 315 -9.29 -0.93 -5.17
CA THR A 315 -10.18 -0.15 -4.30
C THR A 315 -11.39 0.40 -5.07
N GLU A 316 -11.17 0.93 -6.28
CA GLU A 316 -12.24 1.39 -7.16
C GLU A 316 -13.21 0.25 -7.50
N GLN A 317 -12.66 -0.91 -7.89
CA GLN A 317 -13.46 -2.10 -8.15
C GLN A 317 -14.27 -2.52 -6.92
N ARG A 318 -13.65 -2.51 -5.73
CA ARG A 318 -14.33 -2.86 -4.48
C ARG A 318 -15.45 -1.88 -4.11
N THR A 319 -15.23 -0.59 -4.35
CA THR A 319 -16.22 0.46 -4.09
C THR A 319 -17.41 0.33 -5.03
N ALA A 320 -17.17 0.05 -6.31
CA ALA A 320 -18.23 -0.22 -7.27
C ALA A 320 -19.06 -1.46 -6.89
N GLU A 321 -18.41 -2.56 -6.49
CA GLU A 321 -19.09 -3.76 -5.96
C GLU A 321 -19.98 -3.44 -4.75
N LEU A 322 -19.46 -2.68 -3.78
CA LEU A 322 -20.22 -2.28 -2.58
C LEU A 322 -21.39 -1.35 -2.90
N GLY A 323 -21.22 -0.41 -3.83
CA GLY A 323 -22.29 0.49 -4.25
C GLY A 323 -23.48 -0.28 -4.83
N VAL A 324 -23.20 -1.32 -5.62
CA VAL A 324 -24.23 -2.24 -6.13
C VAL A 324 -24.94 -2.99 -5.01
N ILE A 325 -24.17 -3.56 -4.07
CA ILE A 325 -24.74 -4.30 -2.94
C ILE A 325 -25.67 -3.41 -2.11
N ASN A 326 -25.25 -2.17 -1.81
CA ASN A 326 -26.04 -1.23 -1.03
C ASN A 326 -27.35 -0.86 -1.74
N ILE A 327 -27.32 -0.56 -3.04
CA ILE A 327 -28.54 -0.24 -3.81
C ILE A 327 -29.54 -1.40 -3.77
N VAL A 328 -29.06 -2.64 -3.91
CA VAL A 328 -29.93 -3.82 -3.84
C VAL A 328 -30.48 -3.99 -2.42
N GLN A 329 -29.64 -3.90 -1.39
CA GLN A 329 -30.06 -4.06 0.00
C GLN A 329 -31.08 -2.99 0.43
N GLU A 330 -30.88 -1.73 0.06
CA GLU A 330 -31.83 -0.64 0.35
C GLU A 330 -33.19 -0.89 -0.31
N GLY A 331 -33.20 -1.36 -1.56
CA GLY A 331 -34.42 -1.72 -2.27
C GLY A 331 -35.15 -2.89 -1.62
N LEU A 332 -34.41 -3.88 -1.12
CA LEU A 332 -34.96 -5.08 -0.48
C LEU A 332 -35.59 -4.80 0.90
N VAL A 333 -35.04 -3.88 1.68
CA VAL A 333 -35.53 -3.62 3.06
C VAL A 333 -37.00 -3.18 3.10
N ARG A 334 -37.49 -2.55 2.01
CA ARG A 334 -38.85 -1.99 1.94
C ARG A 334 -39.83 -2.86 1.18
N GLU A 335 -39.35 -3.93 0.55
CA GLU A 335 -40.18 -4.77 -0.30
C GLU A 335 -40.66 -6.00 0.48
N MET A 336 -41.98 -6.21 0.50
CA MET A 336 -42.62 -7.35 1.17
C MET A 336 -43.27 -8.31 0.17
N ASN A 337 -43.28 -7.97 -1.12
CA ASN A 337 -43.78 -8.85 -2.17
C ASN A 337 -42.63 -9.70 -2.74
N ALA A 338 -42.77 -11.03 -2.64
CA ALA A 338 -41.74 -11.96 -3.12
C ALA A 338 -41.44 -11.82 -4.63
N GLN A 339 -42.44 -11.59 -5.47
CA GLN A 339 -42.23 -11.40 -6.91
C GLN A 339 -41.46 -10.12 -7.20
N ALA A 340 -41.82 -9.01 -6.53
CA ALA A 340 -41.09 -7.75 -6.67
C ALA A 340 -39.63 -7.85 -6.24
N ILE A 341 -39.33 -8.67 -5.22
CA ILE A 341 -37.94 -8.98 -4.81
C ILE A 341 -37.21 -9.73 -5.93
N TYR A 342 -37.82 -10.76 -6.53
CA TYR A 342 -37.21 -11.49 -7.65
C TYR A 342 -36.93 -10.57 -8.85
N ASP A 343 -37.89 -9.72 -9.20
CA ASP A 343 -37.77 -8.79 -10.32
C ASP A 343 -36.66 -7.75 -10.06
N LEU A 344 -36.63 -7.15 -8.87
CA LEU A 344 -35.62 -6.15 -8.48
C LEU A 344 -34.19 -6.72 -8.56
N VAL A 345 -33.99 -7.91 -7.98
CA VAL A 345 -32.68 -8.55 -7.92
C VAL A 345 -32.29 -9.10 -9.28
N GLY A 346 -33.22 -9.75 -9.98
CA GLY A 346 -33.05 -10.28 -11.33
C GLY A 346 -32.64 -9.20 -12.32
N ASP A 347 -33.35 -8.07 -12.35
CA ASP A 347 -33.07 -6.94 -13.24
C ASP A 347 -31.73 -6.27 -12.94
N ARG A 348 -31.33 -6.27 -11.67
CA ARG A 348 -30.02 -5.73 -11.30
C ARG A 348 -28.91 -6.66 -11.74
N ILE A 349 -29.06 -7.95 -11.49
CA ILE A 349 -28.10 -8.99 -11.89
C ILE A 349 -27.94 -9.00 -13.43
N SER A 350 -29.02 -8.94 -14.19
CA SER A 350 -28.97 -8.96 -15.67
C SER A 350 -28.22 -7.77 -16.27
N LYS A 351 -28.18 -6.62 -15.58
CA LYS A 351 -27.44 -5.42 -16.03
C LYS A 351 -25.96 -5.42 -15.61
N LEU A 352 -25.60 -6.18 -14.58
CA LEU A 352 -24.26 -6.15 -13.98
C LEU A 352 -23.31 -7.20 -14.55
N PHE A 353 -23.85 -8.37 -14.89
CA PHE A 353 -23.07 -9.49 -15.34
C PHE A 353 -23.16 -9.64 -16.86
N ASP A 354 -22.06 -10.02 -17.49
CA ASP A 354 -22.01 -10.41 -18.91
C ASP A 354 -22.62 -11.82 -19.10
N ALA A 355 -23.92 -11.91 -18.86
CA ALA A 355 -24.71 -13.13 -18.94
C ALA A 355 -25.85 -12.95 -19.94
N GLN A 356 -25.93 -13.82 -20.95
CA GLN A 356 -27.07 -13.87 -21.85
C GLN A 356 -28.30 -14.46 -21.16
N THR A 357 -28.13 -15.27 -20.10
CA THR A 357 -29.24 -15.88 -19.38
C THR A 357 -29.09 -15.70 -17.88
N VAL A 358 -30.14 -15.17 -17.24
CA VAL A 358 -30.26 -15.01 -15.78
C VAL A 358 -31.51 -15.72 -15.32
N ILE A 359 -31.39 -16.60 -14.33
CA ILE A 359 -32.51 -17.40 -13.84
C ILE A 359 -32.52 -17.44 -12.32
N ILE A 360 -33.65 -17.12 -11.71
CA ILE A 360 -33.92 -17.30 -10.28
C ILE A 360 -35.00 -18.37 -10.13
N ARG A 361 -34.70 -19.38 -9.31
CA ARG A 361 -35.61 -20.51 -9.07
C ARG A 361 -35.77 -20.79 -7.59
N THR A 362 -36.94 -21.26 -7.20
CA THR A 362 -37.19 -21.86 -5.88
C THR A 362 -37.34 -23.37 -6.00
N PHE A 363 -37.10 -24.09 -4.91
CA PHE A 363 -37.18 -25.54 -4.86
C PHE A 363 -38.31 -25.99 -3.95
N ASP A 364 -39.18 -26.85 -4.47
CA ASP A 364 -40.06 -27.69 -3.65
C ASP A 364 -39.30 -28.97 -3.31
N GLN A 365 -38.93 -29.12 -2.03
CA GLN A 365 -38.18 -30.28 -1.56
C GLN A 365 -39.04 -31.53 -1.40
N HIS A 366 -40.36 -31.39 -1.25
CA HIS A 366 -41.28 -32.52 -1.15
C HIS A 366 -41.53 -33.12 -2.53
N ALA A 367 -41.78 -32.27 -3.52
CA ALA A 367 -41.98 -32.69 -4.91
C ALA A 367 -40.65 -32.95 -5.66
N SER A 368 -39.51 -32.50 -5.14
CA SER A 368 -38.22 -32.48 -5.84
C SER A 368 -38.26 -31.72 -7.17
N GLU A 369 -38.99 -30.60 -7.17
CA GLU A 369 -39.22 -29.73 -8.33
C GLU A 369 -38.56 -28.36 -8.14
N GLU A 370 -38.18 -27.75 -9.24
CA GLU A 370 -37.78 -26.34 -9.33
C GLU A 370 -38.96 -25.53 -9.89
N HIS A 371 -39.06 -24.27 -9.49
CA HIS A 371 -40.06 -23.31 -9.96
C HIS A 371 -39.34 -22.03 -10.38
N TRP A 372 -39.71 -21.47 -11.54
CA TRP A 372 -39.04 -20.32 -12.14
C TRP A 372 -39.73 -19.05 -11.65
N GLN A 373 -38.98 -18.24 -10.92
CA GLN A 373 -39.50 -16.99 -10.37
C GLN A 373 -39.06 -15.78 -11.20
N TYR A 374 -37.91 -15.89 -11.87
CA TYR A 374 -37.40 -14.89 -12.78
C TYR A 374 -36.54 -15.56 -13.86
N THR A 375 -36.75 -15.20 -15.12
CA THR A 375 -35.94 -15.69 -16.24
C THR A 375 -35.82 -14.62 -17.30
N ILE A 376 -34.58 -14.22 -17.60
CA ILE A 376 -34.26 -13.46 -18.80
C ILE A 376 -33.33 -14.30 -19.67
N GLU A 377 -33.65 -14.38 -20.97
CA GLU A 377 -32.77 -14.91 -22.01
C GLU A 377 -32.59 -13.86 -23.11
N LYS A 378 -31.34 -13.45 -23.35
CA LYS A 378 -30.94 -12.42 -24.31
C LYS A 378 -31.73 -11.10 -24.19
N GLY A 379 -32.06 -10.73 -22.94
CA GLY A 379 -32.79 -9.50 -22.63
C GLY A 379 -34.32 -9.64 -22.66
N GLU A 380 -34.86 -10.79 -23.05
CA GLU A 380 -36.30 -11.05 -23.12
C GLU A 380 -36.75 -11.96 -21.97
N TRP A 381 -37.95 -11.71 -21.45
CA TRP A 381 -38.53 -12.53 -20.38
C TRP A 381 -39.05 -13.86 -20.93
N VAL A 382 -38.74 -14.97 -20.26
CA VAL A 382 -39.12 -16.31 -20.71
C VAL A 382 -39.84 -17.07 -19.59
N TYR A 383 -41.07 -17.49 -19.83
CA TYR A 383 -41.79 -18.38 -18.91
C TYR A 383 -41.34 -19.83 -19.08
N SER A 384 -41.30 -20.58 -17.96
CA SER A 384 -41.07 -22.03 -17.95
C SER A 384 -41.94 -22.67 -16.89
N ASP A 385 -42.58 -23.78 -17.23
CA ASP A 385 -43.32 -24.60 -16.27
C ASP A 385 -42.38 -25.25 -15.22
N PRO A 386 -42.91 -25.57 -14.02
CA PRO A 386 -42.20 -26.37 -13.03
C PRO A 386 -41.72 -27.69 -13.61
N ARG A 387 -40.55 -28.15 -13.16
CA ARG A 387 -39.97 -29.43 -13.58
C ARG A 387 -39.07 -30.00 -12.49
N PRO A 388 -38.63 -31.27 -12.59
CA PRO A 388 -37.71 -31.86 -11.62
C PRO A 388 -36.36 -31.12 -11.54
N LEU A 389 -35.75 -31.14 -10.35
CA LEU A 389 -34.45 -30.53 -10.09
C LEU A 389 -33.37 -31.03 -11.08
N ILE A 390 -32.69 -30.09 -11.74
CA ILE A 390 -31.54 -30.42 -12.59
C ILE A 390 -30.32 -30.82 -11.76
N TRP A 391 -29.34 -31.44 -12.41
CA TRP A 391 -28.11 -31.92 -11.78
C TRP A 391 -27.40 -30.83 -10.96
N ALA A 392 -27.32 -29.59 -11.48
CA ALA A 392 -26.63 -28.49 -10.81
C ALA A 392 -27.34 -28.13 -9.51
N ASN A 393 -28.67 -28.03 -9.54
CA ASN A 393 -29.47 -27.70 -8.37
C ASN A 393 -29.45 -28.83 -7.33
N LYS A 394 -29.41 -30.10 -7.74
CA LYS A 394 -29.16 -31.23 -6.82
C LYS A 394 -27.80 -31.11 -6.11
N GLN A 395 -26.75 -30.73 -6.84
CA GLN A 395 -25.42 -30.50 -6.25
C GLN A 395 -25.41 -29.29 -5.31
N LEU A 396 -26.12 -28.21 -5.64
CA LEU A 396 -26.28 -27.06 -4.75
C LEU A 396 -26.94 -27.45 -3.43
N VAL A 397 -28.03 -28.22 -3.47
CA VAL A 397 -28.73 -28.72 -2.28
C VAL A 397 -27.80 -29.56 -1.40
N GLN A 398 -27.00 -30.45 -2.01
CA GLN A 398 -26.06 -31.32 -1.29
C GLN A 398 -24.85 -30.58 -0.71
N LYS A 399 -24.25 -29.68 -1.49
CA LYS A 399 -22.95 -29.06 -1.15
C LYS A 399 -23.06 -27.69 -0.49
N LYS A 400 -24.22 -27.02 -0.62
CA LYS A 400 -24.47 -25.65 -0.11
C LYS A 400 -23.40 -24.63 -0.56
N LYS A 401 -22.82 -24.82 -1.74
CA LYS A 401 -21.74 -23.98 -2.29
C LYS A 401 -22.02 -23.65 -3.74
N ALA A 402 -21.57 -22.47 -4.16
CA ALA A 402 -21.64 -22.06 -5.55
C ALA A 402 -20.85 -23.01 -6.46
N ILE A 403 -21.30 -23.16 -7.70
CA ILE A 403 -20.67 -23.99 -8.73
C ILE A 403 -20.34 -23.08 -9.91
N LEU A 404 -19.04 -22.89 -10.16
CA LEU A 404 -18.53 -22.16 -11.32
C LEU A 404 -18.00 -23.14 -12.38
N ILE A 405 -18.48 -23.00 -13.60
CA ILE A 405 -18.06 -23.77 -14.77
C ILE A 405 -17.74 -22.80 -15.89
N ASN A 406 -16.46 -22.52 -16.13
CA ASN A 406 -16.03 -21.57 -17.17
C ASN A 406 -15.63 -22.22 -18.49
N GLU A 407 -15.36 -23.51 -18.50
CA GLU A 407 -14.83 -24.23 -19.66
C GLU A 407 -15.40 -25.65 -19.69
N LYS A 408 -15.55 -26.21 -20.89
CA LYS A 408 -15.94 -27.61 -21.11
C LYS A 408 -17.20 -28.00 -20.33
N TYR A 409 -18.24 -27.16 -20.40
CA TYR A 409 -19.45 -27.29 -19.59
C TYR A 409 -20.07 -28.69 -19.58
N ILE A 410 -20.25 -29.30 -20.75
CA ILE A 410 -20.84 -30.65 -20.87
C ILE A 410 -20.00 -31.70 -20.14
N GLN A 411 -18.67 -31.62 -20.24
CA GLN A 411 -17.78 -32.57 -19.56
C GLN A 411 -17.89 -32.40 -18.05
N LYS A 412 -17.79 -31.17 -17.54
CA LYS A 412 -17.93 -30.90 -16.10
C LYS A 412 -19.30 -31.28 -15.57
N ALA A 413 -20.37 -31.04 -16.32
CA ALA A 413 -21.72 -31.47 -15.94
C ALA A 413 -21.80 -33.00 -15.77
N LYS A 414 -21.13 -33.79 -16.62
CA LYS A 414 -21.05 -35.25 -16.50
C LYS A 414 -20.27 -35.68 -15.25
N GLU A 415 -19.18 -34.98 -14.90
CA GLU A 415 -18.43 -35.22 -13.66
C GLU A 415 -19.31 -35.04 -12.40
N TYR A 416 -20.30 -34.15 -12.47
CA TYR A 416 -21.32 -33.96 -11.44
C TYR A 416 -22.52 -34.94 -11.54
N GLY A 417 -22.47 -35.92 -12.44
CA GLY A 417 -23.54 -36.90 -12.66
C GLY A 417 -24.74 -36.38 -13.45
N GLY A 418 -24.57 -35.28 -14.19
CA GLY A 418 -25.61 -34.63 -14.99
C GLY A 418 -25.56 -34.94 -16.48
N ALA A 419 -26.70 -34.78 -17.16
CA ALA A 419 -26.82 -34.95 -18.62
C ALA A 419 -26.28 -33.74 -19.43
N GLY A 420 -25.87 -32.64 -18.78
CA GLY A 420 -25.48 -31.40 -19.42
C GLY A 420 -26.63 -30.38 -19.49
N VAL A 421 -27.31 -30.32 -20.63
CA VAL A 421 -28.34 -29.32 -20.95
C VAL A 421 -29.73 -29.93 -20.84
N SER A 422 -30.65 -29.21 -20.21
CA SER A 422 -32.06 -29.62 -20.11
C SER A 422 -32.90 -29.12 -21.29
N VAL A 423 -32.68 -27.87 -21.73
CA VAL A 423 -33.35 -27.21 -22.86
C VAL A 423 -32.38 -26.17 -23.44
N GLY A 424 -32.38 -25.96 -24.77
CA GLY A 424 -31.59 -24.90 -25.43
C GLY A 424 -30.15 -25.28 -25.77
N LEU A 425 -29.32 -24.27 -26.06
CA LEU A 425 -27.89 -24.47 -26.33
C LEU A 425 -27.10 -24.63 -25.03
N PRO A 426 -26.08 -25.53 -24.98
CA PRO A 426 -25.19 -25.59 -23.84
C PRO A 426 -24.47 -24.27 -23.62
N PRO A 427 -24.46 -23.74 -22.38
CA PRO A 427 -23.62 -22.61 -22.08
C PRO A 427 -22.15 -23.01 -22.16
N LYS A 428 -21.31 -22.05 -22.55
CA LYS A 428 -19.86 -22.17 -22.49
C LYS A 428 -19.34 -21.87 -21.08
N SER A 429 -19.95 -20.89 -20.41
CA SER A 429 -19.73 -20.57 -19.00
C SER A 429 -21.04 -20.55 -18.24
N ALA A 430 -21.06 -21.07 -17.00
CA ALA A 430 -22.22 -21.02 -16.12
C ALA A 430 -21.78 -20.86 -14.66
N LEU A 431 -22.55 -20.07 -13.91
CA LEU A 431 -22.41 -19.89 -12.47
C LEU A 431 -23.75 -20.19 -11.81
N PHE A 432 -23.74 -21.06 -10.81
CA PHE A 432 -24.91 -21.42 -10.01
C PHE A 432 -24.64 -21.08 -8.54
N VAL A 433 -25.52 -20.31 -7.92
CA VAL A 433 -25.40 -19.86 -6.53
C VAL A 433 -26.65 -20.29 -5.75
N PRO A 434 -26.51 -20.98 -4.61
CA PRO A 434 -27.66 -21.40 -3.82
C PRO A 434 -28.28 -20.23 -3.05
N MET A 435 -29.60 -20.22 -2.97
CA MET A 435 -30.35 -19.40 -2.01
C MET A 435 -30.53 -20.18 -0.72
N ILE A 436 -29.88 -19.72 0.35
CA ILE A 436 -29.81 -20.45 1.62
C ILE A 436 -30.57 -19.66 2.69
N VAL A 437 -31.51 -20.34 3.35
CA VAL A 437 -32.21 -19.83 4.54
C VAL A 437 -31.97 -20.81 5.68
N GLY A 438 -31.28 -20.37 6.72
CA GLY A 438 -30.76 -21.24 7.76
C GLY A 438 -29.84 -22.31 7.17
N ASP A 439 -30.22 -23.58 7.31
CA ASP A 439 -29.47 -24.72 6.76
C ASP A 439 -30.10 -25.32 5.49
N ILE A 440 -31.12 -24.67 4.92
CA ILE A 440 -31.93 -25.21 3.83
C ILE A 440 -31.67 -24.41 2.55
N VAL A 441 -31.33 -25.11 1.46
CA VAL A 441 -31.27 -24.51 0.12
C VAL A 441 -32.70 -24.44 -0.42
N LYS A 442 -33.25 -23.22 -0.48
CA LYS A 442 -34.62 -22.93 -0.91
C LYS A 442 -34.73 -22.62 -2.40
N GLY A 443 -33.61 -22.41 -3.07
CA GLY A 443 -33.57 -22.03 -4.48
C GLY A 443 -32.16 -21.84 -5.01
N SER A 444 -32.06 -21.29 -6.23
CA SER A 444 -30.79 -20.90 -6.81
C SER A 444 -30.92 -19.71 -7.76
N VAL A 445 -29.82 -18.98 -7.90
CA VAL A 445 -29.59 -18.00 -8.96
C VAL A 445 -28.56 -18.56 -9.93
N SER A 446 -28.85 -18.46 -11.22
CA SER A 446 -28.01 -18.99 -12.29
C SER A 446 -27.70 -17.91 -13.31
N LEU A 447 -26.42 -17.77 -13.65
CA LEU A 447 -25.93 -17.01 -14.79
C LEU A 447 -25.38 -17.97 -15.84
N GLN A 448 -25.66 -17.70 -17.10
CA GLN A 448 -25.11 -18.50 -18.21
C GLN A 448 -24.66 -17.61 -19.35
N ASN A 449 -23.51 -17.96 -19.92
CA ASN A 449 -22.98 -17.37 -21.13
C ASN A 449 -22.77 -18.42 -22.20
N VAL A 450 -23.49 -18.29 -23.32
CA VAL A 450 -23.51 -19.26 -24.43
C VAL A 450 -22.45 -18.96 -25.49
N GLU A 451 -21.83 -17.79 -25.45
CA GLU A 451 -20.91 -17.30 -26.49
C GLU A 451 -19.44 -17.42 -26.08
N LYS A 452 -19.15 -17.26 -24.78
CA LYS A 452 -17.78 -17.13 -24.24
C LYS A 452 -17.48 -18.14 -23.12
N GLU A 453 -16.35 -18.82 -23.24
CA GLU A 453 -15.69 -19.50 -22.10
C GLU A 453 -14.96 -18.48 -21.22
N ASN A 454 -14.82 -18.77 -19.93
CA ASN A 454 -14.24 -17.84 -18.94
C ASN A 454 -14.99 -16.49 -18.86
N ALA A 455 -16.32 -16.53 -18.93
CA ALA A 455 -17.14 -15.34 -18.81
C ALA A 455 -17.27 -14.82 -17.36
N PHE A 456 -17.10 -15.69 -16.36
CA PHE A 456 -17.28 -15.32 -14.95
C PHE A 456 -15.99 -15.52 -14.14
N THR A 457 -15.69 -14.58 -13.27
CA THR A 457 -14.51 -14.54 -12.41
C THR A 457 -14.84 -14.92 -10.96
N GLU A 458 -13.83 -15.12 -10.13
CA GLU A 458 -14.03 -15.30 -8.68
C GLU A 458 -14.66 -14.06 -8.00
N SER A 459 -14.48 -12.86 -8.55
CA SER A 459 -15.21 -11.67 -8.05
C SER A 459 -16.69 -11.78 -8.34
N ASP A 460 -17.06 -12.30 -9.52
CA ASP A 460 -18.46 -12.50 -9.88
C ASP A 460 -19.14 -13.52 -8.98
N VAL A 461 -18.42 -14.60 -8.61
CA VAL A 461 -18.91 -15.59 -7.63
C VAL A 461 -19.22 -14.92 -6.29
N ARG A 462 -18.29 -14.10 -5.76
CA ARG A 462 -18.48 -13.42 -4.48
C ARG A 462 -19.63 -12.40 -4.52
N LEU A 463 -19.70 -11.60 -5.57
CA LEU A 463 -20.73 -10.59 -5.74
C LEU A 463 -22.12 -11.24 -5.86
N LEU A 464 -22.28 -12.21 -6.76
CA LEU A 464 -23.55 -12.92 -6.94
C LEU A 464 -23.98 -13.67 -5.68
N THR A 465 -23.05 -14.29 -4.96
CA THR A 465 -23.33 -14.92 -3.65
C THR A 465 -23.86 -13.92 -2.64
N THR A 466 -23.26 -12.73 -2.56
CA THR A 466 -23.69 -11.67 -1.64
C THR A 466 -25.10 -11.17 -1.96
N LEU A 467 -25.38 -10.93 -3.25
CA LEU A 467 -26.70 -10.53 -3.72
C LEU A 467 -27.75 -11.61 -3.46
N THR A 468 -27.40 -12.87 -3.73
CA THR A 468 -28.29 -14.03 -3.54
C THR A 468 -28.62 -14.25 -2.05
N ASN A 469 -27.65 -14.07 -1.16
CA ASN A 469 -27.87 -14.15 0.28
C ASN A 469 -28.78 -13.01 0.77
N SER A 470 -28.54 -11.79 0.31
CA SER A 470 -29.39 -10.63 0.65
C SER A 470 -30.83 -10.83 0.20
N MET A 471 -31.01 -11.34 -1.02
CA MET A 471 -32.33 -11.73 -1.56
C MET A 471 -32.98 -12.84 -0.72
N SER A 472 -32.23 -13.86 -0.32
CA SER A 472 -32.75 -14.97 0.50
C SER A 472 -33.30 -14.48 1.84
N VAL A 473 -32.62 -13.52 2.48
CA VAL A 473 -33.09 -12.89 3.72
C VAL A 473 -34.36 -12.08 3.48
N ALA A 474 -34.41 -11.28 2.41
CA ALA A 474 -35.58 -10.47 2.09
C ALA A 474 -36.82 -11.33 1.78
N LEU A 475 -36.64 -12.43 1.04
CA LEU A 475 -37.70 -13.38 0.74
C LEU A 475 -38.24 -14.08 1.99
N GLU A 476 -37.36 -14.42 2.94
CA GLU A 476 -37.80 -14.99 4.21
C GLU A 476 -38.61 -13.96 5.04
N ASN A 477 -38.21 -12.69 5.03
CA ASN A 477 -38.98 -11.62 5.67
C ASN A 477 -40.37 -11.45 5.03
N ALA A 478 -40.44 -11.41 3.70
CA ALA A 478 -41.70 -11.36 2.96
C ALA A 478 -42.61 -12.54 3.30
N ARG A 479 -42.05 -13.76 3.34
CA ARG A 479 -42.79 -14.98 3.71
C ARG A 479 -43.34 -14.91 5.14
N LEU A 480 -42.54 -14.47 6.10
CA LEU A 480 -42.95 -14.32 7.50
C LEU A 480 -44.04 -13.26 7.65
N PHE A 481 -43.97 -12.17 6.88
CA PHE A 481 -45.00 -11.14 6.86
C PHE A 481 -46.34 -11.67 6.31
N ASP A 482 -46.31 -12.39 5.19
CA ASP A 482 -47.49 -13.02 4.60
C ASP A 482 -48.12 -14.06 5.54
N GLU A 483 -47.30 -14.87 6.20
CA GLU A 483 -47.75 -15.85 7.20
C GLU A 483 -48.42 -15.16 8.40
N SER A 484 -47.83 -14.08 8.91
CA SER A 484 -48.40 -13.29 10.00
C SER A 484 -49.75 -12.66 9.61
N ASN A 485 -49.88 -12.15 8.39
CA ASN A 485 -51.15 -11.59 7.90
C ASN A 485 -52.23 -12.67 7.76
N ARG A 486 -51.88 -13.85 7.24
CA ARG A 486 -52.81 -14.99 7.17
C ARG A 486 -53.29 -15.42 8.55
N MET A 487 -52.38 -15.55 9.53
CA MET A 487 -52.76 -15.90 10.90
C MET A 487 -53.67 -14.84 11.54
N LEU A 488 -53.43 -13.56 11.29
CA LEU A 488 -54.29 -12.48 11.76
C LEU A 488 -55.69 -12.55 11.14
N ASP A 489 -55.79 -12.86 9.86
CA ASP A 489 -57.09 -12.97 9.18
C ASP A 489 -57.87 -14.21 9.64
N ASP A 490 -57.19 -15.35 9.82
CA ASP A 490 -57.79 -16.56 10.41
C ASP A 490 -58.27 -16.30 11.85
N ALA A 491 -57.48 -15.57 12.66
CA ALA A 491 -57.87 -15.19 14.02
C ALA A 491 -59.08 -14.26 14.05
N LYS A 492 -59.15 -13.27 13.14
CA LYS A 492 -60.32 -12.39 12.99
C LYS A 492 -61.57 -13.19 12.59
N GLN A 493 -61.44 -14.14 11.65
CA GLN A 493 -62.55 -15.00 11.24
C GLN A 493 -63.07 -15.82 12.42
N ARG A 494 -62.19 -16.48 13.17
CA ARG A 494 -62.57 -17.25 14.37
C ARG A 494 -63.22 -16.39 15.46
N ALA A 495 -62.72 -15.18 15.70
CA ALA A 495 -63.32 -14.24 16.64
C ALA A 495 -64.74 -13.82 16.21
N ASN A 496 -64.97 -13.62 14.91
CA ASN A 496 -66.29 -13.33 14.37
C ASN A 496 -67.25 -14.54 14.45
N GLU A 497 -66.77 -15.76 14.24
CA GLU A 497 -67.59 -16.98 14.40
C GLU A 497 -68.01 -17.20 15.87
N LEU A 498 -67.09 -17.00 16.83
CA LEU A 498 -67.37 -17.14 18.27
C LEU A 498 -68.34 -16.06 18.79
N SER A 499 -68.25 -14.83 18.29
CA SER A 499 -69.20 -13.77 18.65
C SER A 499 -70.60 -14.05 18.09
N THR A 500 -70.69 -14.68 16.91
CA THR A 500 -71.96 -15.09 16.30
C THR A 500 -72.61 -16.28 17.02
N GLN A 501 -71.82 -17.26 17.50
CA GLN A 501 -72.30 -18.38 18.33
C GLN A 501 -72.73 -17.95 19.74
N SER A 502 -72.01 -17.00 20.35
CA SER A 502 -72.37 -16.48 21.69
C SER A 502 -73.69 -15.70 21.68
N GLY A 503 -74.02 -15.05 20.55
CA GLY A 503 -75.31 -14.38 20.35
C GLY A 503 -76.50 -15.33 20.19
N THR A 504 -76.29 -16.56 19.71
CA THR A 504 -77.35 -17.57 19.52
C THR A 504 -77.66 -18.39 20.79
N HIS A 505 -76.71 -18.50 21.72
CA HIS A 505 -76.97 -19.15 23.02
C HIS A 505 -77.74 -18.27 24.02
N LEU A 506 -77.69 -16.94 23.90
CA LEU A 506 -78.46 -16.04 24.76
C LEU A 506 -79.96 -15.99 24.41
N THR A 507 -80.36 -16.42 23.20
CA THR A 507 -81.77 -16.43 22.76
C THR A 507 -82.49 -17.77 22.99
N SER A 508 -81.77 -18.84 23.36
CA SER A 508 -82.35 -20.17 23.63
C SER A 508 -82.53 -20.52 25.12
N GLY A 509 -82.11 -19.62 26.04
CA GLY A 509 -82.28 -19.77 27.49
C GLY A 509 -83.49 -19.04 28.10
N GLN A 510 -84.35 -18.45 27.27
CA GLN A 510 -85.63 -17.85 27.69
C GLN A 510 -86.78 -18.55 26.96
N ALA A 511 -87.14 -19.74 27.42
CA ALA A 511 -88.40 -20.41 27.08
C ALA A 511 -88.97 -21.04 28.35
#